data_AF-A0A135LSR7-F1
#
_entry.id   AF-A0A135LSR7-F1
#
_cell.length_a   1.000
_cell.length_b   1.000
_cell.length_c   1.000
_cell.angle_alpha   90.00
_cell.angle_beta   90.00
_cell.angle_gamma   90.00
#
_symmetry.space_group_name_H-M   'P 1'
#
loop_
_entity.id
_entity.type
_entity.pdbx_description
1 polymer ?
#
loop_
_entity_poly.entity_id
_entity_poly.type
_entity_poly.pdbx_seq_one_letter_code
_entity_poly.pdbx_strand_id
1 'polypeptide(L)'
;MPTTVHEVATTQFQSILQSWIQQGDGNGNYPVMCTLGASVRGTTGKTKRPDCSWVPAHTGLSTHYPSIIVEVAWTETRKKLENDMQWWLTKTDGQVNVVLSVTVQRRGKIIVEEWGIKRNSVVPVQTMQIVRKPASNDQKVEGHLSLNFEDIHRRQKTQGNTDFVLTPDGLERMAKGIWIAQDRKLDSGV
;
A
#
# COMPACT_ATOMS: atom_id res chain seq x y z
N MET A 1 0.42 -19.23 -6.48
CA MET A 1 -0.70 -18.71 -5.67
C MET A 1 -0.15 -17.81 -4.59
N PRO A 2 -0.85 -16.74 -4.20
CA PRO A 2 -0.49 -15.94 -3.03
C PRO A 2 -0.36 -16.86 -1.80
N THR A 3 0.59 -16.56 -0.93
CA THR A 3 0.69 -17.29 0.35
C THR A 3 -0.26 -16.66 1.37
N THR A 4 -0.70 -17.40 2.39
CA THR A 4 -1.54 -16.85 3.47
C THR A 4 -0.92 -15.61 4.12
N VAL A 5 0.41 -15.54 4.27
CA VAL A 5 1.10 -14.35 4.81
C VAL A 5 0.91 -13.14 3.91
N HIS A 6 0.99 -13.33 2.59
CA HIS A 6 0.75 -12.28 1.62
C HIS A 6 -0.70 -11.80 1.66
N GLU A 7 -1.67 -12.71 1.64
CA GLU A 7 -3.10 -12.37 1.69
C GLU A 7 -3.48 -11.63 2.98
N VAL A 8 -2.91 -12.04 4.12
CA VAL A 8 -3.11 -11.34 5.40
C VAL A 8 -2.49 -9.95 5.36
N ALA A 9 -1.28 -9.79 4.83
CA ALA A 9 -0.66 -8.48 4.69
C ALA A 9 -1.46 -7.54 3.77
N THR A 10 -1.92 -8.04 2.62
CA THR A 10 -2.85 -7.35 1.71
C THR A 10 -4.11 -6.91 2.46
N THR A 11 -4.77 -7.83 3.15
CA THR A 11 -6.05 -7.56 3.84
C THR A 11 -5.88 -6.53 4.97
N GLN A 12 -4.84 -6.66 5.79
CA GLN A 12 -4.59 -5.74 6.90
C GLN A 12 -4.34 -4.32 6.42
N PHE A 13 -3.50 -4.14 5.39
CA PHE A 13 -3.25 -2.81 4.84
C PHE A 13 -4.52 -2.22 4.22
N GLN A 14 -5.24 -3.02 3.42
CA GLN A 14 -6.51 -2.61 2.82
C GLN A 14 -7.52 -2.16 3.88
N SER A 15 -7.66 -2.89 5.00
CA SER A 15 -8.57 -2.50 6.09
C SER A 15 -8.19 -1.16 6.73
N ILE A 16 -6.90 -0.88 6.93
CA ILE A 16 -6.43 0.39 7.50
C ILE A 16 -6.79 1.56 6.57
N LEU A 17 -6.42 1.47 5.30
CA LEU A 17 -6.70 2.54 4.33
C LEU A 17 -8.21 2.72 4.12
N GLN A 18 -8.96 1.63 4.00
CA GLN A 18 -10.42 1.69 3.81
C GLN A 18 -11.13 2.33 5.00
N SER A 19 -10.68 2.06 6.23
CA SER A 19 -11.25 2.69 7.42
C SER A 19 -11.03 4.20 7.42
N TRP A 20 -9.84 4.67 7.02
CA TRP A 20 -9.59 6.10 6.87
C TRP A 20 -10.45 6.72 5.75
N ILE A 21 -10.56 6.06 4.58
CA ILE A 21 -11.43 6.53 3.48
C ILE A 21 -12.88 6.72 3.97
N GLN A 22 -13.40 5.76 4.72
CA GLN A 22 -14.78 5.79 5.24
C GLN A 22 -14.99 6.86 6.31
N GLN A 23 -13.98 7.15 7.13
CA GLN A 23 -14.06 8.18 8.18
C GLN A 23 -13.84 9.60 7.63
N GLY A 24 -12.94 9.76 6.65
CA GLY A 24 -12.49 11.06 6.15
C GLY A 24 -13.33 11.68 5.03
N ASP A 25 -14.14 10.88 4.32
CA ASP A 25 -14.96 11.40 3.20
C ASP A 25 -16.26 12.08 3.65
N GLY A 26 -16.59 12.02 4.95
CA GLY A 26 -17.54 12.90 5.68
C GLY A 26 -19.00 13.00 5.19
N ASN A 27 -19.32 12.65 3.95
CA ASN A 27 -20.62 12.84 3.33
C ASN A 27 -20.85 11.94 2.08
N GLY A 28 -19.89 11.09 1.70
CA GLY A 28 -20.02 10.16 0.57
C GLY A 28 -20.13 10.81 -0.82
N ASN A 29 -19.90 12.12 -0.92
CA ASN A 29 -19.98 12.87 -2.18
C ASN A 29 -18.76 12.64 -3.08
N TYR A 30 -17.63 12.18 -2.53
CA TYR A 30 -16.39 11.98 -3.27
C TYR A 30 -15.79 10.58 -3.05
N PRO A 31 -16.58 9.52 -3.29
CA PRO A 31 -16.21 8.18 -2.86
C PRO A 31 -14.94 7.71 -3.56
N VAL A 32 -14.06 7.08 -2.77
CA VAL A 32 -12.88 6.36 -3.27
C VAL A 32 -13.20 4.87 -3.23
N MET A 33 -13.32 4.28 -4.42
CA MET A 33 -13.78 2.90 -4.60
C MET A 33 -12.58 1.96 -4.73
N CYS A 34 -12.62 0.85 -3.99
CA CYS A 34 -11.70 -0.26 -4.23
C CYS A 34 -12.01 -0.90 -5.60
N THR A 35 -11.00 -1.07 -6.43
CA THR A 35 -11.12 -1.65 -7.79
C THR A 35 -10.78 -3.14 -7.82
N LEU A 36 -10.61 -3.78 -6.65
CA LEU A 36 -10.31 -5.20 -6.48
C LEU A 36 -9.08 -5.67 -7.28
N GLY A 37 -8.08 -4.78 -7.40
CA GLY A 37 -6.90 -5.01 -8.21
C GLY A 37 -7.25 -5.05 -9.70
N ALA A 38 -7.87 -4.01 -10.25
CA ALA A 38 -8.15 -3.98 -11.68
C ALA A 38 -6.85 -4.03 -12.50
N SER A 39 -6.89 -4.71 -13.66
CA SER A 39 -5.74 -4.76 -14.56
C SER A 39 -5.52 -3.40 -15.21
N VAL A 40 -4.28 -2.92 -15.15
CA VAL A 40 -3.84 -1.64 -15.72
C VAL A 40 -2.97 -1.93 -16.93
N ARG A 41 -3.34 -1.37 -18.08
CA ARG A 41 -2.55 -1.45 -19.31
C ARG A 41 -1.63 -0.24 -19.38
N GLY A 42 -0.32 -0.48 -19.43
CA GLY A 42 0.67 0.57 -19.55
C GLY A 42 0.90 1.03 -20.99
N THR A 43 1.62 2.14 -21.14
CA THR A 43 1.91 2.80 -22.43
C THR A 43 2.68 1.93 -23.42
N THR A 44 3.41 0.90 -22.94
CA THR A 44 4.14 -0.06 -23.78
C THR A 44 3.32 -1.30 -24.13
N GLY A 45 2.00 -1.31 -23.84
CA GLY A 45 1.11 -2.44 -24.08
C GLY A 45 1.17 -3.56 -23.04
N LYS A 46 2.15 -3.54 -22.11
CA LYS A 46 2.21 -4.48 -20.98
C LYS A 46 1.04 -4.22 -20.03
N THR A 47 0.46 -5.27 -19.47
CA THR A 47 -0.60 -5.18 -18.45
C THR A 47 -0.07 -5.68 -17.12
N LYS A 48 -0.39 -4.99 -16.03
CA LYS A 48 -0.12 -5.43 -14.65
C LYS A 48 -1.39 -5.35 -13.82
N ARG A 49 -1.44 -6.18 -12.77
CA ARG A 49 -2.49 -6.17 -11.76
C ARG A 49 -1.85 -5.84 -10.41
N PRO A 50 -2.30 -4.80 -9.68
CA PRO A 50 -1.80 -4.54 -8.33
C PRO A 50 -2.48 -5.46 -7.32
N ASP A 51 -1.88 -5.68 -6.16
CA ASP A 51 -2.49 -6.43 -5.06
C ASP A 51 -3.69 -5.70 -4.46
N CYS A 52 -3.61 -4.38 -4.33
CA CYS A 52 -4.74 -3.52 -3.99
C CYS A 52 -4.75 -2.27 -4.85
N SER A 53 -5.94 -1.73 -5.11
CA SER A 53 -6.07 -0.50 -5.86
C SER A 53 -7.37 0.24 -5.62
N TRP A 54 -7.33 1.56 -5.68
CA TRP A 54 -8.48 2.44 -5.48
C TRP A 54 -8.56 3.55 -6.51
N VAL A 55 -9.79 4.00 -6.81
CA VAL A 55 -10.07 5.11 -7.73
C VAL A 55 -11.11 6.07 -7.12
N PRO A 56 -10.87 7.39 -7.13
CA PRO A 56 -11.89 8.37 -6.78
C PRO A 56 -12.96 8.46 -7.87
N ALA A 57 -14.19 8.07 -7.57
CA ALA A 57 -15.27 7.90 -8.55
C ALA A 57 -15.66 9.20 -9.26
N HIS A 58 -15.43 10.34 -8.61
CA HIS A 58 -15.87 11.67 -9.06
C HIS A 58 -14.96 12.32 -10.09
N THR A 59 -13.79 11.75 -10.34
CA THR A 59 -12.77 12.36 -11.21
C THR A 59 -13.05 12.16 -12.70
N GLY A 60 -14.05 11.33 -13.05
CA GLY A 60 -14.25 10.86 -14.42
C GLY A 60 -13.10 10.00 -14.95
N LEU A 61 -12.10 9.70 -14.11
CA LEU A 61 -11.05 8.75 -14.45
C LEU A 61 -11.68 7.39 -14.69
N SER A 62 -11.20 6.71 -15.73
CA SER A 62 -11.63 5.34 -15.98
C SER A 62 -11.29 4.48 -14.76
N THR A 63 -12.23 3.65 -14.33
CA THR A 63 -11.98 2.64 -13.28
C THR A 63 -10.89 1.64 -13.66
N HIS A 64 -10.46 1.62 -14.92
CA HIS A 64 -9.30 0.87 -15.40
C HIS A 64 -7.95 1.45 -14.94
N TYR A 65 -7.92 2.70 -14.48
CA TYR A 65 -6.71 3.33 -13.97
C TYR A 65 -6.90 3.80 -12.53
N PRO A 66 -6.44 3.01 -11.54
CA PRO A 66 -6.52 3.41 -10.14
C PRO A 66 -5.56 4.56 -9.85
N SER A 67 -5.99 5.51 -9.01
CA SER A 67 -5.12 6.59 -8.52
C SER A 67 -4.17 6.11 -7.43
N ILE A 68 -4.54 5.05 -6.71
CA ILE A 68 -3.76 4.47 -5.62
C ILE A 68 -3.52 3.00 -5.94
N ILE A 69 -2.27 2.54 -5.84
CA ILE A 69 -1.93 1.12 -5.89
C ILE A 69 -1.08 0.71 -4.70
N VAL A 70 -1.20 -0.56 -4.31
CA VAL A 70 -0.34 -1.21 -3.32
C VAL A 70 0.15 -2.52 -3.90
N GLU A 71 1.46 -2.78 -3.79
CA GLU A 71 2.06 -4.10 -4.02
C GLU A 71 2.55 -4.69 -2.69
N VAL A 72 2.29 -5.97 -2.46
CA VAL A 72 2.67 -6.69 -1.25
C VAL A 72 3.76 -7.70 -1.60
N ALA A 73 4.95 -7.50 -1.03
CA ALA A 73 6.08 -8.39 -1.25
C ALA A 73 6.27 -9.32 -0.04
N TRP A 74 5.92 -10.60 -0.19
CA TRP A 74 6.31 -11.65 0.75
C TRP A 74 7.46 -12.48 0.18
N THR A 75 8.65 -12.39 0.78
CA THR A 75 9.88 -13.09 0.33
C THR A 75 10.35 -12.79 -1.09
N GLU A 76 9.69 -11.88 -1.79
CA GLU A 76 10.12 -11.42 -3.09
C GLU A 76 11.39 -10.57 -2.99
N THR A 77 12.19 -10.57 -4.05
CA THR A 77 13.44 -9.79 -4.06
C THR A 77 13.14 -8.29 -4.14
N ARG A 78 13.97 -7.48 -3.48
CA ARG A 78 13.90 -6.01 -3.57
C ARG A 78 13.93 -5.51 -5.02
N LYS A 79 14.78 -6.12 -5.86
CA LYS A 79 14.88 -5.79 -7.29
C LYS A 79 13.57 -6.00 -8.06
N LYS A 80 12.81 -7.06 -7.73
CA LYS A 80 11.50 -7.30 -8.35
C LYS A 80 10.53 -6.17 -7.95
N LEU A 81 10.47 -5.85 -6.66
CA LEU A 81 9.61 -4.77 -6.17
C LEU A 81 9.99 -3.42 -6.81
N GLU A 82 11.27 -3.08 -6.90
CA GLU A 82 11.74 -1.86 -7.57
C GLU A 82 11.33 -1.80 -9.04
N ASN A 83 11.41 -2.91 -9.77
CA ASN A 83 10.92 -2.98 -11.15
C ASN A 83 9.40 -2.76 -11.22
N ASP A 84 8.65 -3.26 -10.25
CA ASP A 84 7.21 -3.07 -10.17
C ASP A 84 6.87 -1.60 -9.90
N MET A 85 7.53 -0.97 -8.94
CA MET A 85 7.36 0.46 -8.62
C MET A 85 7.76 1.34 -9.81
N GLN A 86 8.87 1.02 -10.48
CA GLN A 86 9.31 1.69 -11.70
C GLN A 86 8.25 1.61 -12.80
N TRP A 87 7.61 0.46 -12.96
CA TRP A 87 6.55 0.28 -13.94
C TRP A 87 5.33 1.15 -13.59
N TRP A 88 4.85 1.09 -12.35
CA TRP A 88 3.68 1.87 -11.92
C TRP A 88 3.86 3.37 -12.10
N LEU A 89 5.03 3.91 -11.75
CA LEU A 89 5.31 5.34 -11.80
C LEU A 89 5.65 5.87 -13.21
N THR A 90 6.12 5.02 -14.12
CA THR A 90 6.61 5.51 -15.44
C THR A 90 5.86 4.97 -16.65
N LYS A 91 4.98 3.97 -16.47
CA LYS A 91 4.28 3.32 -17.58
C LYS A 91 2.77 3.51 -17.56
N THR A 92 2.24 4.25 -16.60
CA THR A 92 0.79 4.50 -16.42
C THR A 92 0.34 5.89 -16.87
N ASP A 93 1.21 6.65 -17.53
CA ASP A 93 0.92 8.00 -18.06
C ASP A 93 0.34 8.97 -17.00
N GLY A 94 0.89 8.90 -15.78
CA GLY A 94 0.47 9.75 -14.66
C GLY A 94 -0.91 9.42 -14.09
N GLN A 95 -1.55 8.33 -14.52
CA GLN A 95 -2.86 7.93 -14.03
C GLN A 95 -2.80 7.41 -12.59
N VAL A 96 -1.75 6.65 -12.26
CA VAL A 96 -1.45 6.23 -10.89
C VAL A 96 -0.67 7.34 -10.19
N ASN A 97 -1.20 7.84 -9.08
CA ASN A 97 -0.63 8.97 -8.34
C ASN A 97 0.09 8.52 -7.06
N VAL A 98 -0.52 7.59 -6.34
CA VAL A 98 0.00 7.04 -5.09
C VAL A 98 0.44 5.60 -5.32
N VAL A 99 1.72 5.33 -5.09
CA VAL A 99 2.35 4.02 -5.30
C VAL A 99 2.96 3.56 -3.99
N LEU A 100 2.40 2.49 -3.42
CA LEU A 100 2.80 1.96 -2.14
C LEU A 100 3.34 0.53 -2.26
N SER A 101 4.22 0.17 -1.34
CA SER A 101 4.60 -1.22 -1.14
C SER A 101 4.55 -1.63 0.32
N VAL A 102 4.12 -2.87 0.58
CA VAL A 102 4.24 -3.53 1.89
C VAL A 102 5.19 -4.72 1.75
N THR A 103 6.40 -4.58 2.25
CA THR A 103 7.39 -5.67 2.27
C THR A 103 7.34 -6.40 3.59
N VAL A 104 7.14 -7.72 3.53
CA VAL A 104 7.17 -8.61 4.69
C VAL A 104 8.36 -9.56 4.56
N GLN A 105 9.24 -9.55 5.56
CA GLN A 105 10.42 -10.41 5.62
C GLN A 105 10.22 -11.62 6.52
N ARG A 106 10.91 -12.74 6.23
CA ARG A 106 10.76 -14.01 6.97
C ARG A 106 10.96 -13.89 8.48
N ARG A 107 11.84 -12.99 8.92
CA ARG A 107 12.17 -12.77 10.34
C ARG A 107 11.28 -11.73 11.02
N GLY A 108 10.14 -11.38 10.42
CA GLY A 108 9.12 -10.52 11.02
C GLY A 108 9.38 -9.01 10.87
N LYS A 109 10.35 -8.57 10.07
CA LYS A 109 10.44 -7.16 9.66
C LYS A 109 9.35 -6.86 8.63
N ILE A 110 8.60 -5.80 8.86
CA ILE A 110 7.58 -5.27 7.95
C ILE A 110 7.96 -3.83 7.61
N ILE A 111 7.90 -3.48 6.33
CA ILE A 111 8.26 -2.16 5.80
C ILE A 111 7.11 -1.70 4.91
N VAL A 112 6.61 -0.50 5.16
CA VAL A 112 5.66 0.20 4.27
C VAL A 112 6.40 1.38 3.67
N GLU A 113 6.37 1.50 2.36
CA GLU A 113 7.03 2.57 1.61
C GLU A 113 6.05 3.22 0.66
N GLU A 114 6.11 4.54 0.59
CA GLU A 114 5.59 5.30 -0.55
C GLU A 114 6.72 5.54 -1.54
N TRP A 115 6.45 5.37 -2.82
CA TRP A 115 7.41 5.50 -3.89
C TRP A 115 7.11 6.70 -4.77
N GLY A 116 8.16 7.40 -5.18
CA GLY A 116 8.07 8.54 -6.08
C GLY A 116 9.28 8.67 -6.99
N ILE A 117 9.20 9.59 -7.95
CA ILE A 117 10.31 9.91 -8.84
C ILE A 117 11.08 11.08 -8.25
N LYS A 118 12.34 10.84 -7.85
CA LYS A 118 13.26 11.87 -7.37
C LYS A 118 14.50 11.89 -8.25
N ARG A 119 14.83 13.04 -8.84
CA ARG A 119 15.99 13.20 -9.76
C ARG A 119 16.03 12.09 -10.83
N ASN A 120 14.90 11.85 -11.49
CA ASN A 120 14.70 10.80 -12.51
C ASN A 120 14.87 9.35 -12.03
N SER A 121 14.95 9.10 -10.72
CA SER A 121 15.04 7.76 -10.15
C SER A 121 13.78 7.44 -9.36
N VAL A 122 13.25 6.24 -9.53
CA VAL A 122 12.17 5.73 -8.67
C VAL A 122 12.76 5.24 -7.36
N VAL A 123 12.33 5.86 -6.26
CA VAL A 123 12.86 5.61 -4.92
C VAL A 123 11.73 5.69 -3.89
N PRO A 124 11.89 5.04 -2.72
CA PRO A 124 11.05 5.33 -1.57
C PRO A 124 11.20 6.79 -1.18
N VAL A 125 10.09 7.51 -1.08
CA VAL A 125 10.03 8.91 -0.61
C VAL A 125 9.60 9.00 0.85
N GLN A 126 8.86 8.00 1.34
CA GLN A 126 8.54 7.81 2.75
C GLN A 126 8.73 6.34 3.12
N THR A 127 9.05 6.09 4.38
CA THR A 127 9.26 4.74 4.89
C THR A 127 8.83 4.66 6.35
N MET A 128 8.04 3.65 6.66
CA MET A 128 7.67 3.27 8.01
C MET A 128 7.89 1.77 8.20
N GLN A 129 8.47 1.37 9.31
CA GLN A 129 8.83 -0.03 9.54
C GLN A 129 8.62 -0.46 10.98
N ILE A 130 8.46 -1.77 11.15
CA ILE A 130 8.43 -2.43 12.45
C ILE A 130 9.20 -3.74 12.36
N VAL A 131 9.98 -4.03 13.41
CA VAL A 131 10.76 -5.26 13.52
C VAL A 131 10.21 -6.10 14.66
N ARG A 132 9.89 -7.37 14.37
CA ARG A 132 9.47 -8.33 15.39
C ARG A 132 10.60 -8.57 16.39
N LYS A 133 10.34 -8.31 17.66
CA LYS A 133 11.21 -8.66 18.80
C LYS A 133 10.43 -9.49 19.81
N PRO A 134 10.40 -10.84 19.66
CA PRO A 134 9.60 -11.69 20.54
C PRO A 134 10.20 -11.82 21.94
N ALA A 135 11.53 -11.72 22.09
CA ALA A 135 12.20 -11.93 23.37
C ALA A 135 12.04 -10.77 24.37
N SER A 136 11.80 -9.54 23.90
CA SER A 136 11.77 -8.35 24.77
C SER A 136 10.42 -7.65 24.81
N ASN A 137 9.45 -8.06 23.99
CA ASN A 137 8.19 -7.35 23.73
C ASN A 137 8.36 -5.84 23.39
N ASP A 138 9.59 -5.42 23.04
CA ASP A 138 9.98 -4.04 22.74
C ASP A 138 10.04 -3.83 21.22
N GLN A 139 8.95 -4.18 20.54
CA GLN A 139 8.83 -3.89 19.11
C GLN A 139 8.72 -2.38 18.97
N LYS A 140 9.62 -1.80 18.15
CA LYS A 140 9.64 -0.37 17.92
C LYS A 140 9.22 -0.09 16.48
N VAL A 141 8.25 0.81 16.35
CA VAL A 141 7.90 1.43 15.08
C VAL A 141 8.89 2.56 14.79
N GLU A 142 9.37 2.63 13.55
CA GLU A 142 10.29 3.66 13.09
C GLU A 142 9.80 4.27 11.78
N GLY A 143 10.13 5.54 11.57
CA GLY A 143 9.77 6.28 10.36
C GLY A 143 8.35 6.84 10.40
N HIS A 144 7.86 7.24 9.24
CA HIS A 144 6.52 7.83 9.07
C HIS A 144 6.01 7.52 7.66
N LEU A 145 4.69 7.51 7.52
CA LEU A 145 4.03 7.44 6.23
C LEU A 145 2.71 8.21 6.29
N SER A 146 2.62 9.27 5.49
CA SER A 146 1.42 10.07 5.32
C SER A 146 1.18 10.37 3.85
N LEU A 147 -0.06 10.22 3.40
CA LEU A 147 -0.43 10.44 2.00
C LEU A 147 -1.36 11.65 1.94
N ASN A 148 -1.02 12.61 1.10
CA ASN A 148 -1.81 13.82 0.98
C ASN A 148 -3.22 13.49 0.50
N PHE A 149 -4.19 14.18 1.10
CA PHE A 149 -5.58 14.10 0.67
C PHE A 149 -5.74 14.33 -0.84
N GLU A 150 -5.05 15.35 -1.36
CA GLU A 150 -5.16 15.76 -2.76
C GLU A 150 -4.57 14.73 -3.71
N ASP A 151 -3.55 13.98 -3.27
CA ASP A 151 -2.97 12.91 -4.06
C ASP A 151 -3.89 11.70 -4.18
N ILE A 152 -4.62 11.40 -3.09
CA ILE A 152 -5.58 10.31 -3.03
C ILE A 152 -6.86 10.67 -3.80
N HIS A 153 -7.45 11.83 -3.51
CA HIS A 153 -8.76 12.20 -4.05
C HIS A 153 -8.68 12.97 -5.37
N ARG A 154 -7.50 13.42 -5.81
CA ARG A 154 -7.29 14.19 -7.05
C ARG A 154 -8.15 15.47 -7.11
N ARG A 155 -8.38 16.07 -5.95
CA ARG A 155 -9.11 17.34 -5.78
C ARG A 155 -8.53 18.13 -4.62
N GLN A 156 -8.82 19.41 -4.60
CA GLN A 156 -8.42 20.29 -3.51
C GLN A 156 -9.03 19.84 -2.17
N LYS A 157 -8.24 19.93 -1.11
CA LYS A 157 -8.66 19.66 0.27
C LYS A 157 -9.66 20.73 0.73
N THR A 158 -10.78 20.32 1.32
CA THR A 158 -11.75 21.22 1.96
C THR A 158 -11.72 21.07 3.48
N GLN A 159 -12.40 21.97 4.19
CA GLN A 159 -12.46 21.92 5.65
C GLN A 159 -13.00 20.57 6.13
N GLY A 160 -12.29 19.94 7.06
CA GLY A 160 -12.63 18.62 7.61
C GLY A 160 -11.98 17.43 6.89
N ASN A 161 -11.43 17.62 5.69
CA ASN A 161 -10.62 16.59 5.06
C ASN A 161 -9.24 16.51 5.75
N THR A 162 -8.77 15.29 6.00
CA THR A 162 -7.46 15.00 6.61
C THR A 162 -6.58 14.27 5.61
N ASP A 163 -5.27 14.19 5.88
CA ASP A 163 -4.37 13.33 5.12
C ASP A 163 -4.44 11.91 5.70
N PHE A 164 -4.12 10.90 4.90
CA PHE A 164 -3.96 9.55 5.43
C PHE A 164 -2.68 9.51 6.24
N VAL A 165 -2.73 8.93 7.44
CA VAL A 165 -1.55 8.71 8.28
C VAL A 165 -1.56 7.25 8.72
N LEU A 166 -0.52 6.49 8.35
CA LEU A 166 -0.30 5.18 8.95
C LEU A 166 0.27 5.41 10.35
N THR A 167 -0.58 5.24 11.37
CA THR A 167 -0.15 5.45 12.77
C THR A 167 0.70 4.28 13.28
N PRO A 168 1.53 4.48 14.32
CA PRO A 168 2.25 3.39 14.97
C PRO A 168 1.33 2.24 15.39
N ASP A 169 0.21 2.54 16.06
CA ASP A 169 -0.79 1.53 16.43
C ASP A 169 -1.39 0.81 15.21
N GLY A 170 -1.58 1.52 14.09
CA GLY A 170 -2.04 0.93 12.84
C GLY A 170 -1.04 -0.08 12.29
N LEU A 171 0.24 0.29 12.23
CA LEU A 171 1.31 -0.60 11.80
C LEU A 171 1.50 -1.79 12.75
N GLU A 172 1.40 -1.58 14.06
CA GLU A 172 1.46 -2.66 15.05
C GLU A 172 0.30 -3.65 14.92
N ARG A 173 -0.94 -3.17 14.73
CA ARG A 173 -2.11 -4.04 14.51
C ARG A 173 -1.94 -4.87 13.24
N MET A 174 -1.52 -4.25 12.15
CA MET A 174 -1.19 -4.96 10.91
C MET A 174 -0.10 -6.01 11.15
N ALA A 175 0.97 -5.64 11.86
CA ALA A 175 2.10 -6.52 12.13
C ALA A 175 1.71 -7.75 12.94
N LYS A 176 0.87 -7.58 13.98
CA LYS A 176 0.34 -8.69 14.78
C LYS A 176 -0.40 -9.72 13.91
N GLY A 177 -1.28 -9.26 13.01
CA GLY A 177 -1.98 -10.15 12.07
C GLY A 177 -1.03 -10.92 11.15
N ILE A 178 -0.04 -10.21 10.58
CA ILE A 178 0.96 -10.81 9.69
C ILE A 178 1.84 -11.83 10.43
N TRP A 179 2.30 -11.52 11.65
CA TRP A 179 3.13 -12.42 12.44
C TRP A 179 2.40 -13.69 12.85
N ILE A 180 1.12 -13.61 13.20
CA ILE A 180 0.28 -14.81 13.44
C ILE A 180 0.24 -15.70 12.19
N ALA A 181 0.09 -15.11 11.01
CA ALA A 181 0.10 -15.87 9.75
C ALA A 181 1.48 -16.48 9.45
N GLN A 182 2.57 -15.79 9.80
CA GLN A 182 3.93 -16.33 9.68
C GLN A 182 4.15 -17.54 10.59
N ASP A 183 3.74 -17.44 11.86
CA ASP A 183 3.92 -18.52 12.83
C ASP A 183 3.16 -19.78 12.40
N ARG A 184 1.89 -19.63 12.03
CA ARG A 184 1.09 -20.75 11.49
C ARG A 184 1.74 -21.41 10.28
N LYS A 185 2.39 -20.63 9.42
CA LYS A 185 3.09 -21.15 8.25
C LYS A 185 4.36 -21.91 8.65
N LEU A 186 5.14 -21.40 9.60
CA LEU A 186 6.34 -22.07 10.11
C LEU A 186 5.99 -23.38 10.82
N ASP A 187 4.90 -23.41 11.58
CA ASP A 187 4.41 -24.61 12.27
C ASP A 187 3.89 -25.68 11.30
N SER A 188 3.42 -25.27 10.11
CA SER A 188 2.88 -26.19 9.10
C SER A 188 3.92 -26.97 8.30
N GLY A 189 5.23 -26.69 8.46
CA GLY A 189 6.31 -27.53 7.93
C GLY A 189 6.39 -27.73 6.41
N VAL A 190 5.65 -26.95 5.60
CA VAL A 190 5.71 -26.97 4.12
C VAL A 190 6.51 -25.80 3.56
#